data_AF-A0A972QSD5-F1
#
_entry.id   AF-A0A972QSD5-F1
#
_cell.length_a   1.000
_cell.length_b   1.000
_cell.length_c   1.000
_cell.angle_alpha   90.00
_cell.angle_beta   90.00
_cell.angle_gamma   90.00
#
_symmetry.space_group_name_H-M   'P 1'
#
loop_
_entity.id
_entity.type
_entity.pdbx_description
1 polymer ?
#
loop_
_entity_poly.entity_id
_entity_poly.type
_entity_poly.pdbx_seq_one_letter_code
_entity_poly.pdbx_strand_id
1 'polypeptide(L)'
;MKAPVFKVMLLGLVICLSSSGIGLLNQVLAGDSLKLYYEESAQIELIGPEGSRVLIDVNDPSALSGPPTAQDVLLTTHNHGDHRRLDFINSFPGKQLDVKTGEI
;
A
#
# COMPACT_ATOMS: atom_id res chain seq x y z
N MET A 1 55.54 11.06 41.65
CA MET A 1 54.15 11.01 42.13
C MET A 1 53.33 12.11 41.47
N LYS A 2 52.53 11.78 40.44
CA LYS A 2 51.33 12.52 39.98
C LYS A 2 50.42 11.51 39.26
N ALA A 3 49.14 11.48 39.65
CA ALA A 3 48.12 10.50 39.26
C ALA A 3 47.57 10.74 37.83
N PRO A 4 46.93 9.74 37.19
CA PRO A 4 46.46 9.85 35.81
C PRO A 4 45.11 10.58 35.69
N VAL A 5 45.03 11.43 34.66
CA VAL A 5 43.81 12.10 34.20
C VAL A 5 42.96 11.09 33.42
N PHE A 6 42.12 10.33 34.12
CA PHE A 6 41.11 9.46 33.51
C PHE A 6 39.84 9.55 34.34
N LYS A 7 39.11 10.66 34.18
CA LYS A 7 37.74 10.86 34.69
C LYS A 7 37.28 12.21 34.18
N VAL A 8 36.68 12.27 32.99
CA VAL A 8 35.51 13.11 32.60
C VAL A 8 35.31 12.84 31.10
N MET A 9 34.86 11.64 30.74
CA MET A 9 34.26 11.40 29.42
C MET A 9 33.34 10.17 29.47
N LEU A 10 32.52 10.08 30.51
CA LEU A 10 31.50 9.04 30.61
C LEU A 10 30.24 9.57 31.32
N LEU A 11 29.83 10.79 30.99
CA LEU A 11 28.57 11.38 31.44
C LEU A 11 27.88 12.20 30.34
N GLY A 12 28.19 11.91 29.06
CA GLY A 12 27.70 12.68 27.90
C GLY A 12 27.09 11.83 26.79
N LEU A 13 26.77 10.55 27.03
CA LEU A 13 26.21 9.67 26.00
C LEU A 13 25.10 8.74 26.54
N VAL A 14 24.30 9.20 27.50
CA VAL A 14 23.13 8.45 28.02
C VAL A 14 21.87 9.33 28.08
N ILE A 15 21.79 10.40 27.27
CA ILE A 15 20.59 11.27 27.20
C ILE A 15 19.94 11.28 25.79
N CYS A 16 20.41 10.47 24.84
CA CYS A 16 19.82 10.42 23.49
C CYS A 16 18.90 9.22 23.20
N LEU A 17 18.52 8.41 24.20
CA LEU A 17 17.73 7.18 23.96
C LEU A 17 16.42 7.08 24.75
N SER A 18 16.05 8.06 25.57
CA SER A 18 14.78 8.02 26.32
C SER A 18 13.61 8.76 25.66
N SER A 19 13.82 9.51 24.58
CA SER A 19 12.74 10.22 23.86
C SER A 19 12.20 9.48 22.63
N SER A 20 12.86 8.41 22.18
CA SER A 20 12.48 7.70 20.94
C SER A 20 11.60 6.45 21.17
N GLY A 21 11.35 6.07 22.43
CA GLY A 21 10.77 4.76 22.77
C GLY A 21 9.24 4.71 22.92
N ILE A 22 8.54 5.85 22.98
CA ILE A 22 7.08 5.88 23.26
C ILE A 22 6.27 6.23 21.99
N GLY A 23 6.90 6.75 20.94
CA GLY A 23 6.21 7.08 19.68
C GLY A 23 6.00 5.89 18.73
N LEU A 24 6.72 4.77 18.90
CA LEU A 24 6.68 3.64 17.97
C LEU A 24 5.57 2.61 18.29
N LEU A 25 5.00 2.64 19.50
CA LEU A 25 3.98 1.68 19.92
C LEU A 25 2.54 2.12 19.62
N ASN A 26 2.30 3.40 19.34
CA ASN A 26 0.95 3.92 19.03
C ASN A 26 0.53 3.75 17.56
N GLN A 27 1.43 3.30 16.69
CA GLN A 27 1.11 2.99 15.28
C GLN A 27 0.63 1.55 15.08
N VAL A 28 0.74 0.68 16.10
CA VAL A 28 0.49 -0.77 15.95
C VAL A 28 -0.98 -1.16 16.15
N LEU A 29 -1.85 -0.26 16.63
CA LEU A 29 -3.22 -0.62 17.03
C LEU A 29 -4.35 0.17 16.37
N ALA A 30 -4.03 1.14 15.50
CA ALA A 30 -5.01 1.63 14.52
C ALA A 30 -4.95 0.68 13.31
N GLY A 31 -5.62 -0.45 13.48
CA GLY A 31 -5.43 -1.67 12.69
C GLY A 31 -5.29 -1.44 11.20
N ASP A 32 -4.37 -2.21 10.62
CA ASP A 32 -4.08 -2.42 9.21
C ASP A 32 -5.35 -2.69 8.38
N SER A 33 -6.15 -1.66 8.15
CA SER A 33 -7.47 -1.79 7.55
C SER A 33 -7.37 -1.78 6.03
N LEU A 34 -7.92 -2.82 5.40
CA LEU A 34 -8.20 -2.83 3.96
C LEU A 34 -9.26 -1.77 3.65
N LYS A 35 -8.99 -0.87 2.70
CA LYS A 35 -10.01 0.00 2.12
C LYS A 35 -10.63 -0.68 0.91
N LEU A 36 -11.94 -0.60 0.81
CA LEU A 36 -12.72 -1.12 -0.30
C LEU A 36 -13.60 0.01 -0.84
N TYR A 37 -13.45 0.32 -2.12
CA TYR A 37 -14.37 1.15 -2.88
C TYR A 37 -15.11 0.25 -3.86
N TYR A 38 -16.44 0.33 -3.84
CA TYR A 38 -17.31 -0.44 -4.72
C TYR A 38 -18.09 0.53 -5.59
N GLU A 39 -18.16 0.20 -6.87
CA GLU A 39 -18.96 0.90 -7.87
C GLU A 39 -19.81 -0.11 -8.65
N GLU A 40 -20.71 0.39 -9.49
CA GLU A 40 -21.54 -0.47 -10.35
C GLU A 40 -20.68 -1.36 -11.29
N SER A 41 -21.32 -2.38 -11.87
CA SER A 41 -20.66 -3.35 -12.78
C SER A 41 -19.54 -4.19 -12.13
N ALA A 42 -19.68 -4.44 -10.83
CA ALA A 42 -18.71 -5.21 -10.03
C ALA A 42 -17.29 -4.61 -9.99
N GLN A 43 -17.16 -3.31 -10.30
CA GLN A 43 -15.90 -2.60 -10.14
C GLN A 43 -15.55 -2.48 -8.65
N ILE A 44 -14.34 -2.94 -8.30
CA ILE A 44 -13.83 -2.86 -6.93
C ILE A 44 -12.41 -2.29 -6.94
N GLU A 45 -12.14 -1.33 -6.06
CA GLU A 45 -10.78 -0.89 -5.73
C GLU A 45 -10.47 -1.33 -4.29
N LEU A 46 -9.44 -2.16 -4.14
CA LEU A 46 -8.90 -2.60 -2.86
C LEU A 46 -7.58 -1.90 -2.60
N ILE A 47 -7.43 -1.26 -1.43
CA ILE A 47 -6.18 -0.65 -0.99
C ILE A 47 -5.78 -1.26 0.35
N GLY A 48 -4.68 -2.01 0.33
CA GLY A 48 -4.09 -2.61 1.50
C GLY A 48 -3.50 -1.57 2.47
N PRO A 49 -3.22 -1.97 3.72
CA PRO A 49 -2.67 -1.10 4.76
C PRO A 49 -1.31 -0.49 4.38
N GLU A 50 -0.50 -1.22 3.61
CA GLU A 50 0.81 -0.78 3.11
C GLU A 50 0.72 -0.01 1.78
N GLY A 51 -0.49 0.25 1.27
CA GLY A 51 -0.72 0.98 0.01
C GLY A 51 -0.68 0.13 -1.25
N SER A 52 -0.58 -1.20 -1.14
CA SER A 52 -0.81 -2.10 -2.28
C SER A 52 -2.23 -1.92 -2.80
N ARG A 53 -2.39 -1.80 -4.12
CA ARG A 53 -3.70 -1.53 -4.71
C ARG A 53 -4.04 -2.50 -5.84
N VAL A 54 -5.25 -3.06 -5.75
CA VAL A 54 -5.83 -3.96 -6.75
C VAL A 54 -7.11 -3.34 -7.27
N LEU A 55 -7.19 -3.20 -8.59
CA LEU A 55 -8.35 -2.73 -9.32
C LEU A 55 -9.00 -3.93 -9.99
N ILE A 56 -10.30 -4.15 -9.76
CA ILE A 56 -11.03 -5.32 -10.24
C ILE A 56 -12.15 -4.82 -11.14
N ASP A 57 -12.26 -5.39 -12.34
CA ASP A 57 -13.34 -5.15 -13.31
C ASP A 57 -13.64 -3.66 -13.55
N VAL A 58 -12.59 -2.88 -13.86
CA VAL A 58 -12.72 -1.42 -14.03
C VAL A 58 -13.56 -1.07 -15.26
N ASN A 59 -14.80 -0.66 -15.02
CA ASN A 59 -15.75 -0.14 -15.98
C ASN A 59 -15.76 1.40 -16.07
N ASP A 60 -15.58 2.11 -14.96
CA ASP A 60 -15.42 3.56 -14.93
C ASP A 60 -14.12 3.97 -14.23
N PRO A 61 -13.05 4.27 -15.00
CA PRO A 61 -11.79 4.74 -14.45
C PRO A 61 -11.88 6.06 -13.68
N SER A 62 -12.92 6.87 -13.92
CA SER A 62 -13.11 8.15 -13.23
C SER A 62 -13.60 7.99 -11.79
N ALA A 63 -14.13 6.81 -11.45
CA ALA A 63 -14.58 6.48 -10.10
C ALA A 63 -13.47 5.93 -9.19
N LEU A 64 -12.25 5.75 -9.71
CA LEU A 64 -11.09 5.34 -8.91
C LEU A 64 -10.66 6.45 -7.94
N SER A 65 -10.19 6.07 -6.76
CA SER A 65 -9.73 7.00 -5.72
C SER A 65 -8.50 7.85 -6.15
N GLY A 66 -7.82 7.44 -7.23
CA GLY A 66 -6.71 8.15 -7.85
C GLY A 66 -6.24 7.47 -9.14
N PRO A 67 -5.43 8.15 -9.96
CA PRO A 67 -4.97 7.61 -11.24
C PRO A 67 -4.16 6.31 -11.06
N PRO A 68 -4.25 5.36 -12.01
CA PRO A 68 -3.48 4.11 -11.94
C PRO A 68 -1.97 4.38 -12.09
N THR A 69 -1.17 3.51 -11.49
CA THR A 69 0.28 3.58 -11.37
C THR A 69 0.91 2.23 -11.73
N ALA A 70 2.23 2.21 -11.96
CA ALA A 70 2.95 0.98 -12.27
C ALA A 70 2.98 -0.05 -11.12
N GLN A 71 2.60 0.37 -9.90
CA GLN A 71 2.55 -0.47 -8.70
C GLN A 71 1.19 -1.17 -8.54
N ASP A 72 0.17 -0.77 -9.30
CA ASP A 72 -1.16 -1.33 -9.20
C ASP A 72 -1.28 -2.68 -9.93
N VAL A 73 -2.25 -3.47 -9.50
CA VAL A 73 -2.67 -4.69 -10.19
C VAL A 73 -4.08 -4.49 -10.75
N LEU A 74 -4.26 -4.73 -12.05
CA LEU A 74 -5.58 -4.83 -12.68
C LEU A 74 -5.97 -6.30 -12.80
N LEU A 75 -7.08 -6.68 -12.19
CA LEU A 75 -7.69 -8.00 -12.28
C LEU A 75 -8.97 -7.90 -13.11
N THR A 76 -9.02 -8.61 -14.23
CA THR A 76 -10.24 -8.72 -15.04
C THR A 76 -10.79 -10.13 -14.91
N THR A 77 -12.03 -10.27 -14.45
CA THR A 77 -12.64 -11.58 -14.16
C THR A 77 -13.03 -12.34 -15.41
N HIS A 78 -13.52 -11.64 -16.45
CA HIS A 78 -13.93 -12.22 -17.72
C HIS A 78 -14.07 -11.16 -18.84
N ASN A 79 -14.25 -11.62 -20.09
CA ASN A 79 -14.24 -10.77 -21.28
C ASN A 79 -15.62 -10.22 -21.66
N HIS A 80 -16.25 -9.52 -20.74
CA HIS A 80 -17.55 -8.88 -20.95
C HIS A 80 -17.41 -7.34 -20.90
N GLY A 81 -18.21 -6.63 -21.68
CA GLY A 81 -18.02 -5.18 -21.91
C GLY A 81 -18.19 -4.32 -20.65
N ASP A 82 -18.97 -4.81 -19.69
CA ASP A 82 -19.24 -4.23 -18.37
C ASP A 82 -18.15 -4.51 -17.33
N HIS A 83 -17.18 -5.38 -17.62
CA HIS A 83 -16.05 -5.68 -16.73
C HIS A 83 -14.71 -5.29 -17.35
N ARG A 84 -14.69 -5.01 -18.66
CA ARG A 84 -13.48 -4.93 -19.47
C ARG A 84 -13.51 -3.74 -20.42
N ARG A 85 -12.92 -2.62 -19.99
CA ARG A 85 -12.70 -1.45 -20.87
C ARG A 85 -11.35 -1.50 -21.59
N LEU A 86 -11.41 -1.72 -22.90
CA LEU A 86 -10.23 -1.87 -23.76
C LEU A 86 -9.28 -0.67 -23.74
N ASP A 87 -9.81 0.55 -23.73
CA ASP A 87 -9.01 1.77 -23.68
C ASP A 87 -8.25 1.90 -22.36
N PHE A 88 -8.91 1.57 -21.24
CA PHE A 88 -8.27 1.53 -19.94
C PHE A 88 -7.17 0.47 -19.89
N ILE A 89 -7.49 -0.77 -20.26
CA ILE A 89 -6.56 -1.92 -20.30
C ILE A 89 -5.32 -1.65 -21.14
N ASN A 90 -5.49 -1.07 -22.33
CA ASN A 90 -4.37 -0.77 -23.22
C ASN A 90 -3.45 0.33 -22.68
N SER A 91 -3.96 1.18 -21.78
CA SER A 91 -3.21 2.28 -21.17
C SER A 91 -2.74 1.98 -19.74
N PHE A 92 -3.14 0.85 -19.17
CA PHE A 92 -2.89 0.53 -17.77
C PHE A 92 -1.40 0.34 -17.50
N PRO A 93 -0.78 1.14 -16.61
CA PRO A 93 0.68 1.15 -16.41
C PRO A 93 1.20 0.00 -15.55
N GLY A 94 0.31 -0.66 -14.80
CA GLY A 94 0.65 -1.69 -13.83
C GLY A 94 0.57 -3.12 -14.36
N LYS A 95 0.55 -4.08 -13.43
CA LYS A 95 0.45 -5.51 -13.76
C LYS A 95 -0.99 -5.87 -14.09
N GLN A 96 -1.20 -6.58 -15.19
CA GLN A 96 -2.52 -7.09 -15.57
C GLN A 96 -2.62 -8.60 -15.32
N LEU A 97 -3.74 -9.03 -14.76
CA LEU A 97 -4.10 -10.42 -14.53
C LEU A 97 -5.47 -10.67 -15.16
N ASP A 98 -5.48 -11.47 -16.22
CA ASP A 98 -6.71 -11.95 -16.85
C ASP A 98 -7.04 -13.33 -16.28
N VAL A 99 -8.16 -13.45 -15.58
CA VAL A 99 -8.63 -14.73 -15.07
C VAL A 99 -9.38 -15.45 -16.18
N LYS A 100 -9.03 -16.71 -16.43
CA LYS A 100 -9.82 -17.61 -17.27
C LYS A 100 -10.67 -18.48 -16.37
N THR A 101 -11.95 -18.61 -16.68
CA THR A 101 -12.86 -19.52 -15.98
C THR A 101 -12.26 -20.92 -15.92
N GLY A 102 -12.03 -21.43 -14.71
CA GLY A 102 -11.47 -22.77 -14.47
C GLY A 102 -9.96 -22.84 -14.25
N GLU A 103 -9.25 -21.71 -14.26
CA GLU A 103 -7.80 -21.63 -13.97
C GLU A 103 -7.59 -20.82 -12.67
N ILE A 104 -7.17 -21.48 -11.58
CA ILE A 104 -6.59 -20.86 -10.36
C ILE A 104 -5.36 -21.67 -9.95
#